data_AF-A0A8S1EB55-F1
#
_entry.id   AF-A0A8S1EB55-F1
#
_cell.length_a   1.000
_cell.length_b   1.000
_cell.length_c   1.000
_cell.angle_alpha   90.00
_cell.angle_beta   90.00
_cell.angle_gamma   90.00
#
_symmetry.space_group_name_H-M   'P 1'
#
loop_
_entity.id
_entity.type
_entity.pdbx_description
1 polymer ?
#
loop_
_entity_poly.entity_id
_entity_poly.type
_entity_poly.pdbx_seq_one_letter_code
_entity_poly.pdbx_strand_id
1 'polypeptide(L)'
;MLELTAGLPPMMLLNPMMRRHAKALLAVVTALLVVTAILETHESYVNKLKDEFYKEHMTGPQAVINSACVLPRYEPYDPSIMHFIKSWPKIDCGSPQPPLTYVDDKGYLHINKTAVPKLKYPWEKLGCYHYEIIRLKNDDDRIKLGPGKVFFDPERLPHEFSVVRCLEEPRKKLIYETGYAQIKEMPKSLSNKSEAAARNGRVNALIFVFDSMSRLNFIRQLPKTSKFIQERVKGFVMEGLTKVGDNTYPNMLSLLSGFSASRYRNEKALRPFWGNASAPRGYFDDLPALWKNFSQNDYVTMFSEDFPKFTAFNYNAHGFKVPPTDYYMRPFWLAMENQKHRLSKDFRCYGNVPKYKFLLNYVKDFVCKMQKEGHAFFSLTFLTHLSHDHINSIKIIDDELLLFFESLEVLNVFRNSVVIIMGDHGNRFDPIRGTVIASSVQKSDLGELAQESTFGSTLEEAELLMTDSHLVEPLVDEDEVSLFVELELLLPSPRQIGGSLRGASSPQLGGNAS
;
A
#
# COMPACT_ATOMS: atom_id res chain seq x y z
N MET A 1 17.92 -89.28 -29.44
CA MET A 1 16.59 -88.98 -30.03
C MET A 1 16.25 -87.54 -29.70
N LEU A 2 15.91 -86.79 -30.75
CA LEU A 2 15.18 -85.52 -30.88
C LEU A 2 15.23 -84.47 -29.74
N GLU A 3 15.69 -83.24 -29.96
CA GLU A 3 15.12 -82.12 -30.77
C GLU A 3 13.93 -81.36 -30.14
N LEU A 4 14.04 -80.03 -30.24
CA LEU A 4 13.04 -78.95 -30.26
C LEU A 4 12.48 -78.28 -28.97
N THR A 5 13.08 -77.12 -28.68
CA THR A 5 12.48 -75.75 -28.62
C THR A 5 11.22 -75.46 -27.77
N ALA A 6 11.34 -74.49 -26.86
CA ALA A 6 10.43 -73.33 -26.79
C ALA A 6 11.16 -72.14 -26.16
N GLY A 7 11.31 -71.06 -26.95
CA GLY A 7 11.96 -69.83 -26.54
C GLY A 7 11.08 -68.94 -25.67
N LEU A 8 11.68 -68.38 -24.62
CA LEU A 8 11.29 -67.11 -24.01
C LEU A 8 12.49 -66.17 -24.17
N PRO A 9 12.29 -64.90 -24.56
CA PRO A 9 13.41 -63.99 -24.78
C PRO A 9 14.16 -63.76 -23.46
N PRO A 10 15.50 -63.68 -23.47
CA PRO A 10 16.24 -63.35 -22.27
C PRO A 10 15.81 -61.96 -21.82
N MET A 11 15.26 -61.87 -20.60
CA MET A 11 15.02 -60.63 -19.90
C MET A 11 16.35 -59.85 -19.95
N MET A 12 16.40 -58.79 -20.76
CA MET A 12 17.58 -57.95 -20.93
C MET A 12 18.10 -57.59 -19.53
N LEU A 13 19.25 -58.15 -19.16
CA LEU A 13 19.97 -57.75 -17.97
C LEU A 13 20.34 -56.28 -18.18
N LEU A 14 19.53 -55.37 -17.62
CA LEU A 14 19.78 -53.93 -17.62
C LEU A 14 21.25 -53.69 -17.30
N ASN A 15 21.94 -53.00 -18.21
CA ASN A 15 23.34 -52.59 -18.10
C ASN A 15 23.62 -52.11 -16.65
N PRO A 16 24.72 -52.53 -16.00
CA PRO A 16 25.05 -52.13 -14.62
C PRO A 16 24.99 -50.61 -14.40
N MET A 17 25.27 -49.82 -15.44
CA MET A 17 25.10 -48.38 -15.41
C MET A 17 23.62 -47.96 -15.28
N MET A 18 22.70 -48.57 -16.03
CA MET A 18 21.25 -48.30 -15.90
C MET A 18 20.70 -48.73 -14.54
N ARG A 19 21.21 -49.82 -13.94
CA ARG A 19 20.82 -50.21 -12.56
C ARG A 19 21.27 -49.18 -11.53
N ARG A 20 22.45 -48.58 -11.69
CA ARG A 20 22.91 -47.49 -10.82
C ARG A 20 22.04 -46.24 -10.96
N HIS A 21 21.68 -45.86 -12.18
CA HIS A 21 20.78 -44.73 -12.43
C HIS A 21 19.36 -44.98 -11.88
N ALA A 22 18.82 -46.19 -12.06
CA ALA A 22 17.52 -46.56 -11.50
C ALA A 22 17.51 -46.54 -9.96
N LYS A 23 18.58 -47.02 -9.31
CA LYS A 23 18.73 -46.94 -7.85
C LYS A 23 18.87 -45.51 -7.35
N ALA A 24 19.62 -44.66 -8.07
CA ALA A 24 19.76 -43.24 -7.75
C ALA A 24 18.42 -42.50 -7.90
N LEU A 25 17.68 -42.76 -8.99
CA LEU A 25 16.35 -42.19 -9.22
C LEU A 25 15.37 -42.61 -8.12
N LEU A 26 15.36 -43.89 -7.75
CA LEU A 26 14.53 -44.40 -6.65
C LEU A 26 14.87 -43.74 -5.32
N ALA A 27 16.16 -43.53 -5.02
CA ALA A 27 16.59 -42.82 -3.82
C ALA A 27 16.13 -41.36 -3.80
N VAL A 28 16.23 -40.65 -4.93
CA VAL A 28 15.75 -39.27 -5.07
C VAL A 28 14.24 -39.18 -4.91
N VAL A 29 13.48 -40.07 -5.55
CA VAL A 29 12.01 -40.12 -5.42
C VAL A 29 11.60 -40.43 -3.98
N THR A 30 12.29 -41.37 -3.33
CA THR A 30 12.04 -41.69 -1.91
C THR A 30 12.34 -40.50 -1.00
N ALA A 31 13.45 -39.79 -1.22
CA ALA A 31 13.78 -38.60 -0.46
C ALA A 31 12.74 -37.48 -0.65
N LEU A 32 12.26 -37.27 -1.89
CA LEU A 32 11.20 -36.31 -2.18
C LEU A 32 9.90 -36.68 -1.47
N LEU A 33 9.48 -37.95 -1.52
CA LEU A 33 8.28 -38.42 -0.82
C LEU A 33 8.39 -38.22 0.70
N VAL A 34 9.55 -38.50 1.28
CA VAL A 34 9.79 -38.26 2.72
C VAL A 34 9.72 -36.78 3.06
N VAL A 35 10.34 -35.90 2.26
CA VAL A 35 10.25 -34.44 2.46
C VAL A 35 8.81 -33.96 2.35
N THR A 36 8.06 -34.46 1.35
CA THR A 36 6.65 -34.07 1.15
C THR A 36 5.79 -34.50 2.34
N ALA A 37 5.97 -35.73 2.84
CA ALA A 37 5.29 -36.22 4.02
C ALA A 37 5.66 -35.43 5.29
N ILE A 38 6.91 -35.00 5.44
CA ILE A 38 7.34 -34.11 6.54
C ILE A 38 6.65 -32.75 6.44
N LEU A 39 6.54 -32.18 5.24
CA LEU A 39 5.87 -30.89 5.03
C LEU A 39 4.36 -30.99 5.31
N GLU A 40 3.69 -32.04 4.83
CA GLU A 40 2.26 -32.28 5.07
C GLU A 40 1.96 -32.54 6.56
N THR A 41 2.81 -33.33 7.24
CA THR A 41 2.67 -33.57 8.69
C THR A 41 2.92 -32.32 9.51
N HIS A 42 3.90 -31.49 9.11
CA HIS A 42 4.13 -30.19 9.74
C HIS A 42 2.94 -29.24 9.51
N GLU A 43 2.38 -29.17 8.31
CA GLU A 43 1.20 -28.36 8.01
C GLU A 43 -0.03 -28.82 8.79
N SER A 44 -0.27 -30.13 8.87
CA SER A 44 -1.33 -30.72 9.69
C SER A 44 -1.14 -30.42 11.18
N TYR A 45 0.08 -30.51 11.70
CA TYR A 45 0.41 -30.16 13.07
C TYR A 45 0.17 -28.68 13.37
N VAL A 46 0.60 -27.78 12.47
CA VAL A 46 0.36 -26.33 12.60
C VAL A 46 -1.14 -26.02 12.56
N ASN A 47 -1.91 -26.67 11.69
CA ASN A 47 -3.36 -26.47 11.63
C ASN A 47 -4.05 -27.00 12.89
N LYS A 48 -3.62 -28.15 13.41
CA LYS A 48 -4.14 -28.68 14.67
C LYS A 48 -3.84 -27.75 15.86
N LEU A 49 -2.62 -27.18 15.94
CA LEU A 49 -2.28 -26.17 16.94
C LEU A 49 -3.12 -24.91 16.82
N LYS A 50 -3.37 -24.45 15.58
CA LYS A 50 -4.28 -23.33 15.34
C LYS A 50 -5.68 -23.66 15.83
N ASP A 51 -6.21 -24.82 15.48
CA ASP A 51 -7.55 -25.26 15.87
C ASP A 51 -7.67 -25.43 17.39
N GLU A 52 -6.68 -26.01 18.05
CA GLU A 52 -6.61 -26.11 19.51
C GLU A 52 -6.55 -24.72 20.17
N PHE A 53 -5.71 -23.81 19.64
CA PHE A 53 -5.66 -22.42 20.09
C PHE A 53 -6.99 -21.69 19.89
N TYR A 54 -7.62 -21.80 18.72
CA TYR A 54 -8.96 -21.27 18.46
C TYR A 54 -9.99 -21.87 19.40
N LYS A 55 -9.91 -23.17 19.66
CA LYS A 55 -10.88 -23.87 20.49
C LYS A 55 -10.79 -23.44 21.95
N GLU A 56 -9.58 -23.27 22.45
CA GLU A 56 -9.27 -22.87 23.82
C GLU A 56 -9.51 -21.37 24.06
N HIS A 57 -9.17 -20.50 23.10
CA HIS A 57 -9.18 -19.05 23.29
C HIS A 57 -10.37 -18.34 22.65
N MET A 58 -11.08 -18.97 21.70
CA MET A 58 -12.22 -18.38 20.98
C MET A 58 -13.53 -19.18 21.14
N THR A 59 -13.48 -20.46 21.49
CA THR A 59 -14.69 -21.29 21.71
C THR A 59 -14.76 -21.97 23.07
N GLY A 60 -13.94 -21.54 24.04
CA GLY A 60 -14.04 -22.03 25.40
C GLY A 60 -15.45 -21.78 25.96
N PRO A 61 -16.05 -22.68 26.77
CA PRO A 61 -17.40 -22.52 27.35
C PRO A 61 -17.57 -21.35 28.33
N GLN A 62 -16.74 -20.32 28.25
CA GLN A 62 -16.82 -19.08 29.04
C GLN A 62 -17.23 -17.86 28.20
N ALA A 63 -17.43 -17.99 26.90
CA ALA A 63 -18.15 -16.99 26.13
C ALA A 63 -19.64 -17.37 26.13
N VAL A 64 -20.50 -16.42 26.49
CA VAL A 64 -21.97 -16.56 26.63
C VAL A 64 -22.47 -17.02 28.00
N ILE A 65 -22.05 -16.34 29.08
CA ILE A 65 -22.95 -15.94 30.19
C ILE A 65 -22.43 -14.60 30.76
N ASN A 66 -23.02 -13.46 30.36
CA ASN A 66 -22.88 -12.13 31.02
C ASN A 66 -21.48 -11.51 31.19
N SER A 67 -20.51 -11.76 30.31
CA SER A 67 -19.19 -11.11 30.36
C SER A 67 -18.97 -10.19 29.15
N ALA A 68 -18.64 -8.93 29.41
CA ALA A 68 -18.19 -7.98 28.39
C ALA A 68 -17.03 -8.58 27.58
N CYS A 69 -16.93 -8.25 26.28
CA CYS A 69 -15.77 -8.60 25.46
C CYS A 69 -14.52 -7.93 26.06
N VAL A 70 -13.66 -8.71 26.72
CA VAL A 70 -12.41 -8.20 27.29
C VAL A 70 -11.30 -8.40 26.26
N LEU A 71 -10.89 -7.31 25.64
CA LEU A 71 -9.74 -7.32 24.73
C LEU A 71 -8.45 -7.61 25.53
N PRO A 72 -7.63 -8.59 25.09
CA PRO A 72 -6.37 -8.88 25.77
C PRO A 72 -5.40 -7.69 25.64
N ARG A 73 -4.84 -7.27 26.78
CA ARG A 73 -3.83 -6.21 26.83
C ARG A 73 -2.45 -6.84 26.90
N TYR A 74 -1.67 -6.61 25.84
CA TYR A 74 -0.30 -7.09 25.74
C TYR A 74 0.69 -5.95 25.95
N GLU A 75 1.73 -6.20 26.75
CA GLU A 75 2.81 -5.25 26.99
C GLU A 75 3.72 -5.15 25.75
N PRO A 76 3.90 -3.95 25.15
CA PRO A 76 4.78 -3.78 24.00
C PRO A 76 6.22 -4.26 24.22
N TYR A 77 6.72 -4.25 25.46
CA TYR A 77 8.11 -4.62 25.80
C TYR A 77 8.23 -5.91 26.61
N ASP A 78 7.29 -6.84 26.45
CA ASP A 78 7.31 -8.11 27.18
C ASP A 78 8.65 -8.87 26.99
N PRO A 79 9.28 -9.37 28.08
CA PRO A 79 10.57 -10.06 28.01
C PRO A 79 10.63 -11.22 27.01
N SER A 80 9.51 -11.89 26.75
CA SER A 80 9.41 -13.02 25.81
C SER A 80 9.68 -12.63 24.36
N ILE A 81 9.56 -11.35 23.99
CA ILE A 81 9.80 -10.87 22.61
C ILE A 81 11.02 -9.98 22.45
N MET A 82 11.59 -9.47 23.55
CA MET A 82 12.65 -8.45 23.48
C MET A 82 13.92 -8.93 22.77
N HIS A 83 14.20 -10.23 22.78
CA HIS A 83 15.34 -10.81 22.08
C HIS A 83 15.22 -10.77 20.53
N PHE A 84 14.02 -10.53 19.99
CA PHE A 84 13.82 -10.26 18.56
C PHE A 84 14.05 -8.80 18.19
N ILE A 85 14.02 -7.90 19.17
CA ILE A 85 14.16 -6.45 18.96
C ILE A 85 15.64 -6.10 18.89
N LYS A 86 16.07 -5.65 17.71
CA LYS A 86 17.50 -5.45 17.38
C LYS A 86 17.71 -4.09 16.74
N SER A 87 18.95 -3.63 16.77
CA SER A 87 19.35 -2.49 15.94
C SER A 87 19.37 -2.91 14.47
N TRP A 88 19.19 -1.93 13.59
CA TRP A 88 19.26 -2.13 12.15
C TRP A 88 20.27 -1.16 11.53
N PRO A 89 21.04 -1.56 10.51
CA PRO A 89 22.02 -0.68 9.89
C PRO A 89 21.34 0.57 9.32
N LYS A 90 21.91 1.75 9.62
CA LYS A 90 21.45 3.02 9.03
C LYS A 90 21.52 2.94 7.50
N ILE A 91 20.67 3.72 6.83
CA ILE A 91 20.76 3.90 5.38
C ILE A 91 21.95 4.81 5.09
N ASP A 92 22.87 4.34 4.23
CA ASP A 92 24.00 5.13 3.77
C ASP A 92 24.04 5.11 2.24
N CYS A 93 23.50 6.16 1.63
CA CYS A 93 23.51 6.29 0.18
C CYS A 93 24.89 6.63 -0.38
N GLY A 94 25.83 7.05 0.46
CA GLY A 94 27.11 7.62 0.06
C GLY A 94 26.95 8.88 -0.79
N SER A 95 27.91 9.09 -1.70
CA SER A 95 27.85 10.15 -2.72
C SER A 95 28.29 9.58 -4.07
N PRO A 96 27.52 8.64 -4.64
CA PRO A 96 27.89 7.98 -5.87
C PRO A 96 27.96 8.91 -7.08
N GLN A 97 27.32 10.08 -6.99
CA GLN A 97 27.39 11.15 -7.98
C GLN A 97 27.28 12.52 -7.31
N PRO A 98 27.85 13.60 -7.88
CA PRO A 98 27.53 14.94 -7.44
C PRO A 98 26.04 15.25 -7.74
N PRO A 99 25.30 15.94 -6.85
CA PRO A 99 23.90 16.29 -7.08
C PRO A 99 23.80 17.46 -8.06
N LEU A 100 23.94 17.17 -9.36
CA LEU A 100 24.08 18.18 -10.42
C LEU A 100 22.85 19.01 -10.67
N THR A 101 21.66 18.48 -10.39
CA THR A 101 20.40 19.20 -10.57
C THR A 101 19.55 19.14 -9.31
N TYR A 102 18.64 20.11 -9.17
CA TYR A 102 17.58 20.10 -8.17
C TYR A 102 16.32 20.77 -8.72
N VAL A 103 15.17 20.46 -8.15
CA VAL A 103 13.90 21.11 -8.48
C VAL A 103 13.51 22.02 -7.31
N ASP A 104 13.13 23.26 -7.60
CA ASP A 104 12.65 24.20 -6.59
C ASP A 104 11.16 24.03 -6.26
N ASP A 105 10.68 24.80 -5.29
CA ASP A 105 9.29 24.80 -4.82
C ASP A 105 8.26 25.23 -5.88
N LYS A 106 8.72 25.83 -6.98
CA LYS A 106 7.91 26.26 -8.12
C LYS A 106 7.93 25.26 -9.28
N GLY A 107 8.66 24.15 -9.13
CA GLY A 107 8.78 23.10 -10.15
C GLY A 107 9.76 23.45 -11.27
N TYR A 108 10.72 24.35 -11.04
CA TYR A 108 11.82 24.63 -11.96
C TYR A 108 13.00 23.73 -11.65
N LEU A 109 13.53 23.06 -12.67
CA LEU A 109 14.80 22.34 -12.65
C LEU A 109 15.95 23.34 -12.78
N HIS A 110 16.91 23.22 -11.89
CA HIS A 110 18.11 24.06 -11.82
C HIS A 110 19.38 23.23 -11.91
N ILE A 111 20.45 23.83 -12.44
CA ILE A 111 21.81 23.31 -12.27
C ILE A 111 22.32 23.70 -10.89
N ASN A 112 22.78 22.71 -10.12
CA ASN A 112 23.53 22.94 -8.91
C ASN A 112 24.96 23.40 -9.21
N LYS A 113 25.15 24.71 -9.35
CA LYS A 113 26.45 25.33 -9.64
C LYS A 113 27.53 25.00 -8.61
N THR A 114 27.16 24.64 -7.38
CA THR A 114 28.13 24.22 -6.34
C THR A 114 28.57 22.75 -6.47
N ALA A 115 27.79 21.93 -7.19
CA ALA A 115 28.11 20.53 -7.46
C ALA A 115 28.92 20.36 -8.75
N VAL A 116 28.78 21.28 -9.72
CA VAL A 116 29.51 21.24 -11.00
C VAL A 116 31.03 21.14 -10.81
N PRO A 117 31.70 21.94 -9.97
CA PRO A 117 33.15 21.82 -9.76
C PRO A 117 33.60 20.49 -9.14
N LYS A 118 32.68 19.73 -8.54
CA LYS A 118 32.95 18.40 -7.95
C LYS A 118 32.89 17.29 -9.01
N LEU A 119 32.50 17.61 -10.23
CA LEU A 119 32.56 16.67 -11.34
C LEU A 119 34.00 16.35 -11.68
N LYS A 120 34.30 15.07 -11.81
CA LYS A 120 35.54 14.58 -12.41
C LYS A 120 35.56 14.74 -13.94
N TYR A 121 34.54 15.39 -14.51
CA TYR A 121 34.28 15.53 -15.92
C TYR A 121 34.03 17.01 -16.26
N PRO A 122 34.54 17.52 -17.40
CA PRO A 122 34.30 18.91 -17.79
C PRO A 122 32.83 19.15 -18.12
N TRP A 123 32.24 20.20 -17.53
CA TRP A 123 30.81 20.52 -17.64
C TRP A 123 30.38 20.79 -19.08
N GLU A 124 31.21 21.50 -19.84
CA GLU A 124 30.98 21.86 -21.24
C GLU A 124 30.91 20.65 -22.20
N LYS A 125 31.30 19.46 -21.72
CA LYS A 125 31.21 18.20 -22.47
C LYS A 125 29.99 17.36 -22.07
N LEU A 126 29.11 17.88 -21.21
CA LEU A 126 27.90 17.20 -20.76
C LEU A 126 26.67 17.76 -21.47
N GLY A 127 25.89 16.87 -22.09
CA GLY A 127 24.52 17.16 -22.49
C GLY A 127 23.56 16.65 -21.42
N CYS A 128 22.80 17.55 -20.79
CA CYS A 128 21.77 17.18 -19.82
C CYS A 128 20.38 17.19 -20.48
N TYR A 129 19.58 16.16 -20.16
CA TYR A 129 18.27 15.95 -20.75
C TYR A 129 17.28 15.52 -19.67
N HIS A 130 16.04 16.01 -19.75
CA HIS A 130 14.92 15.51 -18.97
C HIS A 130 13.99 14.64 -19.83
N TYR A 131 13.45 13.60 -19.21
CA TYR A 131 12.59 12.59 -19.84
C TYR A 131 11.32 12.45 -19.00
N GLU A 132 10.17 12.59 -19.64
CA GLU A 132 8.89 12.23 -19.03
C GLU A 132 8.84 10.72 -18.74
N ILE A 133 8.35 10.36 -17.56
CA ILE A 133 8.02 8.97 -17.23
C ILE A 133 6.56 8.74 -17.64
N ILE A 134 6.33 7.87 -18.63
CA ILE A 134 5.02 7.61 -19.22
C ILE A 134 4.58 6.20 -18.88
N ARG A 135 3.45 6.07 -18.17
CA ARG A 135 2.75 4.79 -17.96
C ARG A 135 2.16 4.29 -19.28
N LEU A 136 2.30 3.00 -19.57
CA LEU A 136 1.68 2.43 -20.77
C LEU A 136 0.15 2.35 -20.60
N LYS A 137 -0.58 2.44 -21.72
CA LYS A 137 -2.05 2.36 -21.71
C LYS A 137 -2.50 0.94 -21.36
N ASN A 138 -3.52 0.83 -20.50
CA ASN A 138 -4.11 -0.45 -20.06
C ASN A 138 -3.09 -1.39 -19.39
N ASP A 139 -2.08 -0.84 -18.71
CA ASP A 139 -0.98 -1.58 -18.12
C ASP A 139 -0.50 -0.85 -16.86
N ASP A 140 -0.16 -1.61 -15.82
CA ASP A 140 0.31 -1.06 -14.56
C ASP A 140 1.76 -1.39 -14.23
N ASP A 141 2.38 -2.31 -14.97
CA ASP A 141 3.73 -2.83 -14.67
C ASP A 141 4.80 -2.29 -15.62
N ARG A 142 4.37 -1.57 -16.67
CA ARG A 142 5.28 -1.06 -17.69
C ARG A 142 5.20 0.45 -17.84
N ILE A 143 6.39 1.02 -17.94
CA ILE A 143 6.61 2.42 -18.28
C ILE A 143 7.48 2.52 -19.53
N LYS A 144 7.44 3.68 -20.17
CA LYS A 144 8.45 4.12 -21.13
C LYS A 144 8.92 5.52 -20.77
N LEU A 145 10.15 5.85 -21.15
CA LEU A 145 10.61 7.23 -21.12
C LEU A 145 10.19 7.92 -22.42
N GLY A 146 9.69 9.15 -22.31
CA GLY A 146 9.43 10.02 -23.45
C GLY A 146 10.72 10.41 -24.20
N PRO A 147 10.62 11.20 -25.27
CA PRO A 147 11.81 11.74 -25.94
C PRO A 147 12.58 12.65 -24.96
N GLY A 148 13.91 12.48 -24.92
CA GLY A 148 14.77 13.32 -24.10
C GLY A 148 14.78 14.76 -24.61
N LYS A 149 14.42 15.70 -23.75
CA LYS A 149 14.46 17.14 -24.04
C LYS A 149 15.73 17.73 -23.43
N VAL A 150 16.47 18.52 -24.20
CA VAL A 150 17.65 19.22 -23.71
C VAL A 150 17.23 20.16 -22.59
N PHE A 151 17.95 20.12 -21.47
CA PHE A 151 17.70 20.97 -20.31
C PHE A 151 18.45 22.30 -20.43
N PHE A 152 17.73 23.42 -20.27
CA PHE A 152 18.30 24.77 -20.22
C PHE A 152 18.02 25.45 -18.86
N ASP A 153 19.06 25.76 -18.10
CA ASP A 153 18.94 26.28 -16.73
C ASP A 153 18.45 27.75 -16.65
N PRO A 154 17.38 28.07 -15.89
CA PRO A 154 16.40 27.17 -15.28
C PRO A 154 15.25 26.82 -16.24
N GLU A 155 14.65 25.63 -16.07
CA GLU A 155 13.53 25.16 -16.91
C GLU A 155 12.38 24.63 -16.05
N ARG A 156 11.13 25.02 -16.35
CA ARG A 156 9.96 24.45 -15.67
C ARG A 156 9.76 23.01 -16.13
N LEU A 157 9.79 22.05 -15.20
CA LEU A 157 9.53 20.66 -15.54
C LEU A 157 8.05 20.48 -15.94
N PRO A 158 7.75 20.00 -17.16
CA PRO A 158 6.36 19.93 -17.62
C PRO A 158 5.58 18.80 -16.94
N HIS A 159 6.27 17.78 -16.46
CA HIS A 159 5.69 16.48 -16.14
C HIS A 159 5.78 16.19 -14.64
N GLU A 160 4.78 15.48 -14.11
CA GLU A 160 4.72 15.05 -12.71
C GLU A 160 5.92 14.20 -12.30
N PHE A 161 6.30 13.26 -13.18
CA PHE A 161 7.43 12.37 -12.99
C PHE A 161 8.41 12.53 -14.13
N SER A 162 9.67 12.78 -13.79
CA SER A 162 10.75 12.97 -14.75
C SER A 162 12.03 12.24 -14.33
N VAL A 163 12.78 11.73 -15.30
CA VAL A 163 14.18 11.33 -15.14
C VAL A 163 15.06 12.39 -15.76
N VAL A 164 16.11 12.83 -15.06
CA VAL A 164 17.14 13.72 -15.60
C VAL A 164 18.43 12.93 -15.76
N ARG A 165 19.03 13.02 -16.94
CA ARG A 165 20.32 12.38 -17.26
C ARG A 165 21.27 13.40 -17.85
N CYS A 166 22.51 13.40 -17.38
CA CYS A 166 23.61 14.09 -18.05
C CYS A 166 24.57 13.07 -18.64
N LEU A 167 24.82 13.21 -19.94
CA LEU A 167 25.60 12.29 -20.75
C LEU A 167 26.88 12.97 -21.24
N GLU A 168 27.99 12.25 -21.26
CA GLU A 168 29.21 12.68 -21.95
C GLU A 168 28.97 12.70 -23.46
N GLU A 169 29.25 13.83 -24.12
CA GLU A 169 29.21 13.94 -25.58
C GLU A 169 30.62 13.76 -26.19
N PRO A 170 30.77 13.05 -27.32
CA PRO A 170 29.74 12.38 -28.11
C PRO A 170 29.49 10.91 -27.71
N ARG A 171 30.21 10.39 -26.70
CA ARG A 171 30.21 8.96 -26.34
C ARG A 171 28.89 8.44 -25.75
N LYS A 172 27.98 9.35 -25.37
CA LYS A 172 26.71 9.09 -24.69
C LYS A 172 26.86 8.27 -23.40
N LYS A 173 27.99 8.41 -22.71
CA LYS A 173 28.23 7.75 -21.41
C LYS A 173 27.41 8.45 -20.33
N LEU A 174 26.63 7.72 -19.55
CA LEU A 174 25.88 8.27 -18.41
C LEU A 174 26.83 8.73 -17.30
N ILE A 175 26.75 10.01 -16.92
CA ILE A 175 27.57 10.63 -15.88
C ILE A 175 26.75 10.96 -14.62
N TYR A 176 25.49 11.34 -14.81
CA TYR A 176 24.57 11.69 -13.73
C TYR A 176 23.16 11.26 -14.09
N GLU A 177 22.43 10.72 -13.12
CA GLU A 177 21.03 10.35 -13.26
C GLU A 177 20.26 10.60 -11.95
N THR A 178 19.10 11.25 -12.05
CA THR A 178 18.17 11.35 -10.92
C THR A 178 16.72 11.32 -11.39
N GLY A 179 15.80 10.98 -10.48
CA GLY A 179 14.36 11.10 -10.67
C GLY A 179 13.81 12.27 -9.88
N TYR A 180 12.76 12.89 -10.42
CA TYR A 180 11.96 13.90 -9.75
C TYR A 180 10.49 13.52 -9.80
N ALA A 181 9.83 13.63 -8.65
CA ALA A 181 8.39 13.54 -8.49
C ALA A 181 7.90 14.87 -7.92
N GLN A 182 6.86 15.44 -8.52
CA GLN A 182 6.28 16.72 -8.09
C GLN A 182 4.76 16.67 -8.25
N ILE A 183 4.02 17.41 -7.44
CA ILE A 183 2.56 17.53 -7.58
C ILE A 183 2.27 18.66 -8.56
N LYS A 184 1.81 18.31 -9.76
CA LYS A 184 1.46 19.28 -10.80
C LYS A 184 0.12 19.97 -10.48
N GLU A 185 -0.14 21.07 -11.17
CA GLU A 185 -1.47 21.71 -11.11
C GLU A 185 -2.50 20.77 -11.75
N MET A 186 -3.68 20.70 -11.14
CA MET A 186 -4.77 19.90 -11.66
C MET A 186 -5.24 20.43 -13.03
N PRO A 187 -5.72 19.55 -13.93
CA PRO A 187 -6.50 19.97 -15.08
C PRO A 187 -7.66 20.89 -14.64
N LYS A 188 -7.94 21.95 -15.42
CA LYS A 188 -8.98 22.95 -15.11
C LYS A 188 -10.37 22.35 -14.86
N SER A 189 -10.66 21.17 -15.41
CA SER A 189 -11.90 20.45 -15.18
C SER A 189 -12.07 19.97 -13.73
N LEU A 190 -10.96 19.63 -13.06
CA LEU A 190 -10.95 19.21 -11.65
C LEU A 190 -10.90 20.43 -10.70
N SER A 191 -10.18 21.50 -11.08
CA SER A 191 -10.16 22.73 -10.29
C SER A 191 -11.55 23.34 -10.14
N ASN A 192 -12.33 23.42 -11.24
CA ASN A 192 -13.69 23.97 -11.22
C ASN A 192 -14.67 23.15 -10.36
N LYS A 193 -14.48 21.82 -10.34
CA LYS A 193 -15.24 20.89 -9.48
C LYS A 193 -14.89 21.09 -8.01
N SER A 194 -13.61 21.22 -7.70
CA SER A 194 -13.09 21.38 -6.35
C SER A 194 -13.37 22.77 -5.74
N GLU A 195 -13.42 23.83 -6.54
CA GLU A 195 -13.82 25.18 -6.07
C GLU A 195 -15.28 25.26 -5.60
N ALA A 196 -16.15 24.39 -6.10
CA ALA A 196 -17.54 24.24 -5.64
C ALA A 196 -17.63 23.41 -4.35
N ALA A 197 -16.71 22.45 -4.19
CA ALA A 197 -16.58 21.58 -3.03
C ALA A 197 -16.06 22.29 -1.76
N ALA A 198 -15.03 23.13 -1.94
CA ALA A 198 -14.34 23.84 -0.86
C ALA A 198 -15.24 24.79 -0.05
N ARG A 199 -16.36 25.24 -0.65
CA ARG A 199 -17.30 26.19 -0.02
C ARG A 199 -18.26 25.54 0.98
N ASN A 200 -18.26 24.21 1.11
CA ASN A 200 -19.24 23.47 1.92
C ASN A 200 -18.64 22.83 3.19
N GLY A 201 -17.45 23.23 3.65
CA GLY A 201 -16.89 22.72 4.92
C GLY A 201 -16.53 21.23 4.89
N ARG A 202 -16.02 20.74 3.75
CA ARG A 202 -15.65 19.33 3.55
C ARG A 202 -14.38 18.97 4.33
N VAL A 203 -14.37 17.78 4.94
CA VAL A 203 -13.23 17.25 5.70
C VAL A 203 -12.33 16.43 4.77
N ASN A 204 -11.01 16.65 4.84
CA ASN A 204 -10.03 15.85 4.08
C ASN A 204 -9.83 14.47 4.71
N ALA A 205 -9.36 13.50 3.94
CA ALA A 205 -9.03 12.16 4.44
C ALA A 205 -7.58 11.80 4.07
N LEU A 206 -6.78 11.41 5.07
CA LEU A 206 -5.41 10.90 4.89
C LEU A 206 -5.26 9.58 5.62
N ILE A 207 -5.02 8.51 4.88
CA ILE A 207 -4.73 7.17 5.41
C ILE A 207 -3.26 6.87 5.14
N PHE A 208 -2.48 6.68 6.20
CA PHE A 208 -1.07 6.30 6.14
C PHE A 208 -0.91 4.88 6.70
N VAL A 209 -0.59 3.95 5.80
CA VAL A 209 -0.48 2.52 6.09
C VAL A 209 0.98 2.10 6.17
N PHE A 210 1.35 1.40 7.23
CA PHE A 210 2.60 0.68 7.36
C PHE A 210 2.37 -0.80 7.03
N ASP A 211 2.99 -1.30 5.97
CA ASP A 211 2.86 -2.71 5.59
C ASP A 211 3.50 -3.61 6.65
N SER A 212 2.82 -4.70 7.04
CA SER A 212 3.36 -5.73 7.94
C SER A 212 3.72 -5.21 9.34
N MET A 213 3.06 -4.14 9.78
CA MET A 213 3.28 -3.50 11.06
C MET A 213 2.06 -3.62 11.98
N SER A 214 2.22 -4.29 13.13
CA SER A 214 1.21 -4.28 14.18
C SER A 214 1.37 -3.08 15.13
N ARG A 215 0.31 -2.77 15.89
CA ARG A 215 0.32 -1.70 16.92
C ARG A 215 1.49 -1.82 17.88
N LEU A 216 1.72 -3.01 18.44
CA LEU A 216 2.81 -3.17 19.40
C LEU A 216 4.18 -3.01 18.73
N ASN A 217 4.32 -3.38 17.46
CA ASN A 217 5.59 -3.18 16.76
C ASN A 217 5.82 -1.71 16.42
N PHE A 218 4.77 -0.96 16.09
CA PHE A 218 4.82 0.49 15.93
C PHE A 218 5.36 1.15 17.20
N ILE A 219 4.81 0.83 18.38
CA ILE A 219 5.27 1.36 19.68
C ILE A 219 6.75 1.06 19.93
N ARG A 220 7.21 -0.18 19.66
CA ARG A 220 8.60 -0.59 19.91
C ARG A 220 9.61 0.04 18.95
N GLN A 221 9.26 0.13 17.67
CA GLN A 221 10.20 0.47 16.60
C GLN A 221 10.18 1.95 16.27
N LEU A 222 9.05 2.62 16.52
CA LEU A 222 8.83 4.03 16.28
C LEU A 222 8.42 4.78 17.57
N PRO A 223 9.15 4.65 18.68
CA PRO A 223 8.74 5.21 19.96
C PRO A 223 8.62 6.74 19.93
N LYS A 224 9.43 7.45 19.13
CA LYS A 224 9.34 8.92 19.03
C LYS A 224 8.08 9.33 18.28
N THR A 225 7.83 8.69 17.15
CA THR A 225 6.62 8.93 16.33
C THR A 225 5.36 8.57 17.11
N SER A 226 5.33 7.40 17.77
CA SER A 226 4.21 6.96 18.60
C SER A 226 3.92 7.93 19.75
N LYS A 227 4.96 8.39 20.44
CA LYS A 227 4.82 9.40 21.50
C LYS A 227 4.24 10.71 20.97
N PHE A 228 4.71 11.18 19.81
CA PHE A 228 4.17 12.39 19.18
C PHE A 228 2.66 12.25 18.90
N ILE A 229 2.23 11.14 18.32
CA ILE A 229 0.82 10.95 17.98
C ILE A 229 -0.06 10.88 19.25
N GLN A 230 0.37 10.11 20.25
CA GLN A 230 -0.42 9.90 21.47
C GLN A 230 -0.42 11.12 22.39
N GLU A 231 0.73 11.76 22.58
CA GLU A 231 0.87 12.81 23.60
C GLU A 231 0.68 14.21 23.05
N ARG A 232 1.04 14.47 21.79
CA ARG A 232 0.97 15.81 21.19
C ARG A 232 -0.23 15.98 20.27
N VAL A 233 -0.46 15.03 19.36
CA VAL A 233 -1.66 15.04 18.50
C VAL A 233 -2.91 14.62 19.27
N LYS A 234 -2.76 13.87 20.38
CA LYS A 234 -3.86 13.28 21.15
C LYS A 234 -4.70 12.31 20.31
N GLY A 235 -4.03 11.51 19.47
CA GLY A 235 -4.69 10.51 18.64
C GLY A 235 -5.44 9.46 19.47
N PHE A 236 -6.63 9.09 19.01
CA PHE A 236 -7.44 8.02 19.59
C PHE A 236 -6.95 6.66 19.10
N VAL A 237 -6.65 5.75 20.02
CA VAL A 237 -6.16 4.40 19.70
C VAL A 237 -7.32 3.41 19.70
N MET A 238 -7.62 2.85 18.53
CA MET A 238 -8.58 1.75 18.35
C MET A 238 -7.94 0.42 18.79
N GLU A 239 -7.95 0.14 20.09
CA GLU A 239 -7.33 -1.07 20.65
C GLU A 239 -7.97 -2.38 20.16
N GLY A 240 -9.22 -2.33 19.70
CA GLY A 240 -10.00 -3.46 19.20
C GLY A 240 -10.00 -3.64 17.67
N LEU A 241 -9.37 -2.74 16.90
CA LEU A 241 -9.29 -2.91 15.46
C LEU A 241 -8.44 -4.14 15.11
N THR A 242 -8.95 -5.01 14.23
CA THR A 242 -8.28 -6.25 13.80
C THR A 242 -8.20 -6.33 12.28
N LYS A 243 -7.20 -7.03 11.74
CA LYS A 243 -7.23 -7.49 10.35
C LYS A 243 -8.40 -8.43 10.08
N VAL A 244 -8.85 -8.38 8.83
CA VAL A 244 -9.84 -9.28 8.23
C VAL A 244 -9.20 -10.60 7.75
N GLY A 245 -7.96 -10.54 7.24
CA GLY A 245 -7.26 -11.69 6.69
C GLY A 245 -5.75 -11.63 6.92
N ASP A 246 -5.03 -12.65 6.45
CA ASP A 246 -3.63 -12.86 6.83
C ASP A 246 -2.61 -11.95 6.14
N ASN A 247 -2.99 -11.22 5.09
CA ASN A 247 -2.06 -10.41 4.30
C ASN A 247 -2.76 -9.16 3.75
N THR A 248 -2.01 -8.31 3.04
CA THR A 248 -2.49 -7.04 2.50
C THR A 248 -3.78 -7.17 1.69
N TYR A 249 -3.90 -8.19 0.82
CA TYR A 249 -5.06 -8.32 -0.07
C TYR A 249 -6.41 -8.35 0.64
N PRO A 250 -6.71 -9.34 1.51
CA PRO A 250 -8.01 -9.40 2.17
C PRO A 250 -8.28 -8.17 3.04
N ASN A 251 -7.26 -7.59 3.67
CA ASN A 251 -7.42 -6.42 4.52
C ASN A 251 -7.76 -5.18 3.71
N MET A 252 -7.01 -4.93 2.64
CA MET A 252 -7.19 -3.73 1.81
C MET A 252 -8.42 -3.82 0.92
N LEU A 253 -8.74 -5.01 0.41
CA LEU A 253 -10.01 -5.20 -0.30
C LEU A 253 -11.20 -4.87 0.61
N SER A 254 -11.19 -5.35 1.86
CA SER A 254 -12.26 -5.09 2.81
C SER A 254 -12.32 -3.62 3.21
N LEU A 255 -11.18 -3.03 3.58
CA LEU A 255 -11.07 -1.60 3.93
C LEU A 255 -11.58 -0.68 2.83
N LEU A 256 -11.29 -1.02 1.56
CA LEU A 256 -11.59 -0.12 0.44
C LEU A 256 -12.96 -0.36 -0.17
N SER A 257 -13.55 -1.55 -0.06
CA SER A 257 -14.86 -1.84 -0.66
C SER A 257 -16.00 -1.83 0.35
N GLY A 258 -15.67 -1.92 1.64
CA GLY A 258 -16.64 -2.20 2.68
C GLY A 258 -17.23 -3.62 2.62
N PHE A 259 -16.54 -4.57 1.97
CA PHE A 259 -17.03 -5.94 1.87
C PHE A 259 -16.30 -6.86 2.84
N SER A 260 -17.03 -7.73 3.53
CA SER A 260 -16.46 -8.74 4.41
C SER A 260 -15.65 -9.80 3.64
N ALA A 261 -14.76 -10.50 4.34
CA ALA A 261 -14.06 -11.66 3.77
C ALA A 261 -15.02 -12.75 3.28
N SER A 262 -16.13 -12.94 4.02
CA SER A 262 -17.21 -13.87 3.68
C SER A 262 -17.81 -13.53 2.31
N ARG A 263 -18.16 -12.26 2.09
CA ARG A 263 -18.75 -11.77 0.85
C ARG A 263 -17.86 -12.03 -0.37
N TYR A 264 -16.57 -11.71 -0.27
CA TYR A 264 -15.58 -11.97 -1.32
C TYR A 264 -15.44 -13.46 -1.67
N ARG A 265 -15.55 -14.36 -0.69
CA ARG A 265 -15.48 -15.81 -0.90
C ARG A 265 -16.76 -16.37 -1.53
N ASN A 266 -17.91 -15.86 -1.11
CA ASN A 266 -19.20 -16.43 -1.47
C ASN A 266 -19.72 -15.91 -2.82
N GLU A 267 -19.53 -14.63 -3.13
CA GLU A 267 -20.03 -14.02 -4.36
C GLU A 267 -19.13 -14.31 -5.56
N LYS A 268 -19.67 -15.04 -6.55
CA LYS A 268 -18.94 -15.45 -7.77
C LYS A 268 -18.30 -14.27 -8.52
N ALA A 269 -18.95 -13.10 -8.51
CA ALA A 269 -18.45 -11.89 -9.16
C ALA A 269 -17.24 -11.27 -8.45
N LEU A 270 -17.10 -11.47 -7.13
CA LEU A 270 -16.04 -10.89 -6.31
C LEU A 270 -14.87 -11.86 -6.06
N ARG A 271 -15.11 -13.17 -6.18
CA ARG A 271 -14.06 -14.21 -6.08
C ARG A 271 -12.78 -13.93 -6.88
N PRO A 272 -12.82 -13.33 -8.10
CA PRO A 272 -11.60 -13.00 -8.83
C PRO A 272 -10.66 -12.04 -8.09
N PHE A 273 -11.17 -11.16 -7.24
CA PHE A 273 -10.36 -10.25 -6.42
C PHE A 273 -9.72 -10.97 -5.22
N TRP A 274 -10.38 -12.01 -4.69
CA TRP A 274 -9.97 -12.75 -3.50
C TRP A 274 -9.04 -13.95 -3.77
N GLY A 275 -9.01 -14.45 -5.02
CA GLY A 275 -8.47 -15.75 -5.41
C GLY A 275 -7.03 -16.08 -4.98
N ASN A 276 -6.75 -17.40 -4.91
CA ASN A 276 -5.50 -18.01 -4.42
C ASN A 276 -4.23 -17.45 -5.10
N ALA A 277 -3.13 -17.42 -4.33
CA ALA A 277 -1.80 -16.94 -4.71
C ALA A 277 -1.16 -17.60 -5.95
N SER A 278 -1.82 -18.57 -6.58
CA SER A 278 -1.31 -19.38 -7.69
C SER A 278 -1.83 -18.97 -9.08
N ALA A 279 -2.72 -17.99 -9.18
CA ALA A 279 -3.17 -17.42 -10.44
C ALA A 279 -3.00 -15.89 -10.42
N PRO A 280 -2.54 -15.24 -11.51
CA PRO A 280 -2.53 -13.78 -11.60
C PRO A 280 -3.95 -13.29 -11.36
N ARG A 281 -4.15 -12.50 -10.31
CA ARG A 281 -5.42 -11.78 -10.15
C ARG A 281 -5.53 -10.80 -11.32
N GLY A 282 -6.73 -10.67 -11.85
CA GLY A 282 -7.02 -9.71 -12.91
C GLY A 282 -6.73 -8.28 -12.47
N TYR A 283 -7.24 -7.32 -13.23
CA TYR A 283 -7.11 -5.92 -12.83
C TYR A 283 -8.19 -5.54 -11.80
N PHE A 284 -7.87 -4.57 -10.94
CA PHE A 284 -8.76 -4.06 -9.89
C PHE A 284 -9.58 -2.83 -10.33
N ASP A 285 -9.61 -2.52 -11.63
CA ASP A 285 -10.37 -1.37 -12.16
C ASP A 285 -11.85 -1.40 -11.78
N ASP A 286 -12.46 -2.57 -11.58
CA ASP A 286 -13.88 -2.73 -11.24
C ASP A 286 -14.14 -2.82 -9.72
N LEU A 287 -13.10 -2.79 -8.88
CA LEU A 287 -13.26 -2.75 -7.42
C LEU A 287 -14.00 -1.47 -7.03
N PRO A 288 -15.10 -1.51 -6.25
CA PRO A 288 -15.78 -0.32 -5.74
C PRO A 288 -14.97 0.31 -4.60
N ALA A 289 -13.75 0.74 -4.91
CA ALA A 289 -12.81 1.25 -3.93
C ALA A 289 -13.22 2.63 -3.41
N LEU A 290 -12.96 2.88 -2.14
CA LEU A 290 -13.32 4.08 -1.40
C LEU A 290 -12.89 5.38 -2.10
N TRP A 291 -11.70 5.40 -2.71
CA TRP A 291 -11.22 6.55 -3.46
C TRP A 291 -12.13 6.94 -4.65
N LYS A 292 -12.89 5.99 -5.21
CA LYS A 292 -13.88 6.30 -6.26
C LYS A 292 -15.04 7.11 -5.70
N ASN A 293 -15.46 6.84 -4.47
CA ASN A 293 -16.53 7.58 -3.80
C ASN A 293 -16.08 9.00 -3.49
N PHE A 294 -14.84 9.18 -3.02
CA PHE A 294 -14.21 10.49 -2.89
C PHE A 294 -14.10 11.22 -4.23
N SER A 295 -13.62 10.56 -5.28
CA SER A 295 -13.50 11.14 -6.62
C SER A 295 -14.85 11.59 -7.21
N GLN A 296 -15.90 10.77 -7.05
CA GLN A 296 -17.27 11.12 -7.45
C GLN A 296 -17.83 12.32 -6.70
N ASN A 297 -17.35 12.56 -5.48
CA ASN A 297 -17.66 13.72 -4.66
C ASN A 297 -16.63 14.85 -4.84
N ASP A 298 -15.94 14.94 -5.99
CA ASP A 298 -15.03 16.05 -6.34
C ASP A 298 -13.83 16.25 -5.38
N TYR A 299 -13.44 15.21 -4.65
CA TYR A 299 -12.16 15.19 -3.94
C TYR A 299 -11.03 14.88 -4.91
N VAL A 300 -9.87 15.48 -4.65
CA VAL A 300 -8.63 15.12 -5.32
C VAL A 300 -8.06 13.88 -4.66
N THR A 301 -7.75 12.85 -5.44
CA THR A 301 -7.36 11.55 -4.92
C THR A 301 -5.90 11.23 -5.14
N MET A 302 -5.23 10.67 -4.14
CA MET A 302 -3.87 10.16 -4.23
C MET A 302 -3.78 8.72 -3.73
N PHE A 303 -3.08 7.88 -4.49
CA PHE A 303 -2.63 6.56 -4.05
C PHE A 303 -1.12 6.42 -4.29
N SER A 304 -0.37 6.11 -3.24
CA SER A 304 1.09 6.04 -3.30
C SER A 304 1.65 4.88 -2.49
N GLU A 305 2.60 4.15 -3.07
CA GLU A 305 3.28 3.01 -2.44
C GLU A 305 4.77 3.07 -2.83
N ASP A 306 5.69 2.63 -1.97
CA ASP A 306 7.14 2.78 -2.20
C ASP A 306 7.91 1.51 -2.61
N PHE A 307 7.21 0.38 -2.82
CA PHE A 307 7.86 -0.88 -3.20
C PHE A 307 7.15 -1.61 -4.36
N PRO A 308 7.42 -1.26 -5.64
CA PRO A 308 6.70 -1.76 -6.81
C PRO A 308 6.54 -3.28 -6.94
N LYS A 309 7.50 -4.03 -6.41
CA LYS A 309 7.54 -5.49 -6.44
C LYS A 309 6.52 -6.15 -5.49
N PHE A 310 6.22 -5.51 -4.37
CA PHE A 310 5.36 -6.05 -3.31
C PHE A 310 4.24 -5.06 -2.94
N THR A 311 3.68 -4.36 -3.94
CA THR A 311 2.55 -3.46 -3.72
C THR A 311 1.25 -4.23 -3.44
N ALA A 312 0.32 -3.54 -2.79
CA ALA A 312 -0.98 -4.05 -2.37
C ALA A 312 -1.80 -4.64 -3.54
N PHE A 313 -1.65 -4.10 -4.76
CA PHE A 313 -2.45 -4.48 -5.93
C PHE A 313 -1.69 -5.08 -7.10
N ASN A 314 -0.36 -5.22 -7.02
CA ASN A 314 0.43 -5.80 -8.12
C ASN A 314 1.21 -7.07 -7.70
N TYR A 315 1.24 -7.43 -6.42
CA TYR A 315 1.85 -8.69 -5.98
C TYR A 315 0.99 -9.91 -6.34
N ASN A 316 1.36 -10.69 -7.36
CA ASN A 316 0.51 -11.76 -7.94
C ASN A 316 -0.79 -11.24 -8.61
N ALA A 317 -0.78 -10.00 -9.07
CA ALA A 317 -1.91 -9.36 -9.75
C ALA A 317 -1.43 -8.35 -10.79
N HIS A 318 -2.32 -7.90 -11.67
CA HIS A 318 -1.99 -6.92 -12.73
C HIS A 318 -2.20 -5.45 -12.34
N GLY A 319 -2.61 -5.16 -11.10
CA GLY A 319 -2.92 -3.80 -10.66
C GLY A 319 -4.11 -3.21 -11.40
N PHE A 320 -3.92 -2.04 -12.01
CA PHE A 320 -4.97 -1.28 -12.68
C PHE A 320 -4.68 -1.06 -14.17
N LYS A 321 -5.70 -1.07 -15.04
CA LYS A 321 -5.53 -0.66 -16.46
C LYS A 321 -5.42 0.85 -16.56
N VAL A 322 -6.22 1.56 -15.77
CA VAL A 322 -6.26 3.03 -15.68
C VAL A 322 -5.74 3.45 -14.30
N PRO A 323 -5.01 4.57 -14.15
CA PRO A 323 -4.60 5.02 -12.82
C PRO A 323 -5.82 5.11 -11.89
N PRO A 324 -5.76 4.51 -10.68
CA PRO A 324 -6.92 4.41 -9.78
C PRO A 324 -7.30 5.75 -9.13
N THR A 325 -6.38 6.71 -9.14
CA THR A 325 -6.49 8.03 -8.50
C THR A 325 -5.86 9.12 -9.38
N ASP A 326 -6.12 10.38 -9.06
CA ASP A 326 -5.59 11.54 -9.81
C ASP A 326 -4.06 11.62 -9.73
N TYR A 327 -3.52 11.37 -8.55
CA TYR A 327 -2.08 11.27 -8.28
C TYR A 327 -1.73 9.82 -7.96
N TYR A 328 -0.84 9.23 -8.76
CA TYR A 328 -0.51 7.80 -8.67
C TYR A 328 0.98 7.57 -8.89
N MET A 329 1.71 7.26 -7.81
CA MET A 329 3.19 7.29 -7.81
C MET A 329 3.85 6.06 -8.45
N ARG A 330 3.10 5.00 -8.78
CA ARG A 330 3.67 3.75 -9.33
C ARG A 330 4.59 3.94 -10.55
N PRO A 331 4.26 4.76 -11.57
CA PRO A 331 5.13 4.96 -12.73
C PRO A 331 6.51 5.50 -12.34
N PHE A 332 6.56 6.41 -11.37
CA PHE A 332 7.83 6.92 -10.84
C PHE A 332 8.69 5.78 -10.30
N TRP A 333 8.12 4.94 -9.43
CA TRP A 333 8.87 3.86 -8.82
C TRP A 333 9.34 2.80 -9.81
N LEU A 334 8.50 2.43 -10.79
CA LEU A 334 8.91 1.55 -11.89
C LEU A 334 10.07 2.13 -12.69
N ALA A 335 10.07 3.45 -12.93
CA ALA A 335 11.18 4.10 -13.60
C ALA A 335 12.45 4.09 -12.75
N MET A 336 12.35 4.27 -11.43
CA MET A 336 13.50 4.24 -10.52
C MET A 336 14.10 2.83 -10.38
N GLU A 337 13.27 1.78 -10.33
CA GLU A 337 13.74 0.39 -10.24
C GLU A 337 14.34 -0.14 -11.55
N ASN A 338 13.85 0.32 -12.70
CA ASN A 338 14.35 -0.07 -14.02
C ASN A 338 15.72 0.53 -14.37
N GLN A 339 16.32 1.34 -13.51
CA GLN A 339 17.63 1.92 -13.77
C GLN A 339 18.73 0.87 -13.60
N LYS A 340 19.35 0.51 -14.72
CA LYS A 340 20.37 -0.55 -14.83
C LYS A 340 21.68 -0.21 -14.12
N HIS A 341 21.94 1.07 -13.91
CA HIS A 341 23.15 1.56 -13.26
C HIS A 341 22.79 2.04 -11.87
N ARG A 342 22.65 1.10 -10.91
CA ARG A 342 22.53 1.47 -9.51
C ARG A 342 23.79 2.24 -9.11
N LEU A 343 23.64 3.55 -8.95
CA LEU A 343 24.76 4.41 -8.58
C LEU A 343 25.12 4.18 -7.10
N SER A 344 24.14 3.98 -6.23
CA SER A 344 24.38 3.68 -4.80
C SER A 344 24.71 2.21 -4.53
N LYS A 345 25.54 1.97 -3.52
CA LYS A 345 25.84 0.64 -2.98
C LYS A 345 24.74 0.12 -2.05
N ASP A 346 24.00 1.04 -1.41
CA ASP A 346 22.86 0.69 -0.56
C ASP A 346 21.60 0.61 -1.43
N PHE A 347 21.00 -0.59 -1.51
CA PHE A 347 19.81 -0.84 -2.32
C PHE A 347 18.58 -0.05 -1.84
N ARG A 348 18.64 0.49 -0.61
CA ARG A 348 17.59 1.34 -0.02
C ARG A 348 17.66 2.78 -0.49
N CYS A 349 18.62 3.10 -1.36
CA CYS A 349 18.82 4.41 -1.96
C CYS A 349 18.58 4.37 -3.46
N TYR A 350 18.19 5.53 -3.98
CA TYR A 350 18.26 5.85 -5.39
C TYR A 350 19.25 7.01 -5.57
N GLY A 351 20.42 6.72 -6.15
CA GLY A 351 21.53 7.66 -6.21
C GLY A 351 21.95 8.12 -4.81
N ASN A 352 21.81 9.42 -4.54
CA ASN A 352 22.20 10.02 -3.26
C ASN A 352 21.07 10.04 -2.23
N VAL A 353 19.86 9.61 -2.60
CA VAL A 353 18.64 9.87 -1.82
C VAL A 353 18.06 8.54 -1.31
N PRO A 354 17.77 8.41 0.00
CA PRO A 354 17.04 7.27 0.53
C PRO A 354 15.64 7.18 -0.10
N LYS A 355 15.21 5.98 -0.47
CA LYS A 355 13.92 5.77 -1.16
C LYS A 355 12.73 6.36 -0.38
N TYR A 356 12.66 6.13 0.93
CA TYR A 356 11.55 6.64 1.77
C TYR A 356 11.33 8.15 1.64
N LYS A 357 12.38 8.95 1.38
CA LYS A 357 12.23 10.42 1.24
C LYS A 357 11.40 10.78 0.02
N PHE A 358 11.44 10.01 -1.07
CA PHE A 358 10.58 10.26 -2.23
C PHE A 358 9.11 10.11 -1.87
N LEU A 359 8.74 9.04 -1.14
CA LEU A 359 7.36 8.80 -0.69
C LEU A 359 6.89 9.93 0.23
N LEU A 360 7.63 10.18 1.32
CA LEU A 360 7.22 11.17 2.33
C LEU A 360 7.14 12.59 1.77
N ASN A 361 8.10 12.98 0.91
CA ASN A 361 8.05 14.29 0.27
C ASN A 361 6.87 14.41 -0.69
N TYR A 362 6.59 13.38 -1.50
CA TYR A 362 5.47 13.41 -2.44
C TYR A 362 4.12 13.57 -1.72
N VAL A 363 3.93 12.87 -0.59
CA VAL A 363 2.73 13.01 0.26
C VAL A 363 2.64 14.40 0.87
N LYS A 364 3.76 14.93 1.40
CA LYS A 364 3.81 16.27 1.98
C LYS A 364 3.51 17.35 0.94
N ASP A 365 4.09 17.24 -0.25
CA ASP A 365 3.87 18.16 -1.35
C ASP A 365 2.41 18.12 -1.82
N PHE A 366 1.79 16.93 -1.82
CA PHE A 366 0.38 16.76 -2.18
C PHE A 366 -0.51 17.51 -1.21
N VAL A 367 -0.37 17.23 0.08
CA VAL A 367 -1.15 17.89 1.14
C VAL A 367 -0.95 19.40 1.11
N CYS A 368 0.30 19.86 1.03
CA CYS A 368 0.62 21.28 0.97
C CYS A 368 -0.06 21.97 -0.21
N LYS A 369 -0.01 21.34 -1.40
CA LYS A 369 -0.63 21.90 -2.61
C LYS A 369 -2.15 21.92 -2.52
N MET A 370 -2.77 20.82 -2.08
CA MET A 370 -4.22 20.75 -1.92
C MET A 370 -4.74 21.81 -0.95
N GLN A 371 -4.09 21.98 0.20
CA GLN A 371 -4.46 23.02 1.15
C GLN A 371 -4.26 24.43 0.61
N LYS A 372 -3.12 24.69 -0.07
CA LYS A 372 -2.81 26.00 -0.66
C LYS A 372 -3.83 26.39 -1.75
N GLU A 373 -4.31 25.42 -2.51
CA GLU A 373 -5.28 25.62 -3.59
C GLU A 373 -6.73 25.49 -3.14
N GLY A 374 -6.96 25.16 -1.86
CA GLY A 374 -8.30 25.03 -1.29
C GLY A 374 -9.04 23.79 -1.78
N HIS A 375 -8.33 22.72 -2.13
CA HIS A 375 -8.90 21.49 -2.64
C HIS A 375 -9.12 20.46 -1.51
N ALA A 376 -10.33 19.89 -1.46
CA ALA A 376 -10.60 18.75 -0.60
C ALA A 376 -9.90 17.50 -1.17
N PHE A 377 -9.27 16.69 -0.32
CA PHE A 377 -8.48 15.54 -0.77
C PHE A 377 -8.73 14.24 -0.02
N PHE A 378 -8.50 13.13 -0.73
CA PHE A 378 -8.35 11.79 -0.18
C PHE A 378 -6.96 11.26 -0.53
N SER A 379 -6.24 10.75 0.44
CA SER A 379 -4.91 10.17 0.26
C SER A 379 -4.84 8.80 0.91
N LEU A 380 -4.42 7.79 0.16
CA LEU A 380 -3.99 6.50 0.69
C LEU A 380 -2.51 6.30 0.38
N THR A 381 -1.68 6.15 1.41
CA THR A 381 -0.24 5.96 1.28
C THR A 381 0.19 4.68 1.98
N PHE A 382 1.03 3.87 1.32
CA PHE A 382 1.71 2.72 1.90
C PHE A 382 3.21 2.95 1.98
N LEU A 383 3.74 2.77 3.19
CA LEU A 383 5.16 2.55 3.41
C LEU A 383 5.38 1.05 3.57
N THR A 384 6.03 0.45 2.58
CA THR A 384 6.24 -1.00 2.47
C THR A 384 7.73 -1.36 2.54
N HIS A 385 8.58 -0.62 1.82
CA HIS A 385 9.97 -0.99 1.59
C HIS A 385 10.81 -1.17 2.87
N LEU A 386 10.49 -0.45 3.95
CA LEU A 386 11.21 -0.53 5.23
C LEU A 386 10.44 -1.26 6.35
N SER A 387 9.21 -1.70 6.11
CA SER A 387 8.36 -2.33 7.13
C SER A 387 8.01 -3.79 6.83
N HIS A 388 7.95 -4.17 5.55
CA HIS A 388 7.45 -5.46 5.10
C HIS A 388 8.29 -6.65 5.62
N ASP A 389 9.59 -6.70 5.27
CA ASP A 389 10.39 -7.92 5.44
C ASP A 389 10.85 -8.16 6.88
N HIS A 390 11.20 -7.11 7.62
CA HIS A 390 11.84 -7.23 8.94
C HIS A 390 11.23 -6.27 9.97
N ILE A 391 10.91 -6.79 11.15
CA ILE A 391 10.28 -6.00 12.23
C ILE A 391 11.14 -4.82 12.68
N ASN A 392 12.46 -4.89 12.51
CA ASN A 392 13.42 -3.91 13.02
C ASN A 392 13.84 -2.85 11.98
N SER A 393 13.58 -3.05 10.69
CA SER A 393 14.17 -2.19 9.65
C SER A 393 13.62 -0.76 9.68
N ILE A 394 12.34 -0.59 10.00
CA ILE A 394 11.70 0.72 10.01
C ILE A 394 12.22 1.64 11.12
N LYS A 395 12.79 1.08 12.19
CA LYS A 395 13.36 1.85 13.31
C LYS A 395 14.40 2.87 12.87
N ILE A 396 15.08 2.61 11.74
CA ILE A 396 16.12 3.52 11.22
C ILE A 396 15.58 4.86 10.72
N ILE A 397 14.26 5.00 10.57
CA ILE A 397 13.60 6.22 10.10
C ILE A 397 12.62 6.82 11.12
N ASP A 398 12.64 6.42 12.39
CA ASP A 398 11.73 6.99 13.42
C ASP A 398 11.87 8.52 13.54
N ASP A 399 13.10 9.03 13.53
CA ASP A 399 13.35 10.49 13.52
C ASP A 399 12.78 11.19 12.27
N GLU A 400 12.84 10.55 11.11
CA GLU A 400 12.38 11.13 9.85
C GLU A 400 10.85 11.04 9.73
N LEU A 401 10.23 9.98 10.27
CA LEU A 401 8.77 9.87 10.39
C LEU A 401 8.22 10.89 11.37
N LEU A 402 8.87 11.09 12.52
CA LEU A 402 8.51 12.17 13.45
C LEU A 402 8.51 13.53 12.73
N LEU A 403 9.60 13.87 12.04
CA LEU A 403 9.70 15.14 11.29
C LEU A 403 8.63 15.25 10.19
N PHE A 404 8.28 14.14 9.54
CA PHE A 404 7.19 14.11 8.57
C PHE A 404 5.84 14.44 9.23
N PHE A 405 5.47 13.76 10.31
CA PHE A 405 4.20 14.00 11.00
C PHE A 405 4.15 15.38 11.68
N GLU A 406 5.25 15.87 12.24
CA GLU A 406 5.34 17.26 12.72
C GLU A 406 5.11 18.26 11.58
N SER A 407 5.59 17.97 10.37
CA SER A 407 5.31 18.83 9.22
C SER A 407 3.83 18.82 8.81
N LEU A 408 3.11 17.71 9.00
CA LEU A 408 1.66 17.67 8.81
C LEU A 408 0.91 18.47 9.88
N GLU A 409 1.40 18.49 11.12
CA GLU A 409 0.86 19.36 12.18
C GLU A 409 1.05 20.85 11.84
N VAL A 410 2.24 21.24 11.37
CA VAL A 410 2.52 22.63 10.91
C VAL A 410 1.60 23.02 9.75
N LEU A 411 1.26 22.08 8.88
CA LEU A 411 0.29 22.26 7.80
C LEU A 411 -1.18 22.20 8.27
N ASN A 412 -1.45 22.12 9.58
CA ASN A 412 -2.79 21.98 10.17
C ASN A 412 -3.60 20.77 9.64
N VAL A 413 -2.92 19.71 9.20
CA VAL A 413 -3.57 18.52 8.63
C VAL A 413 -4.48 17.85 9.65
N PHE A 414 -3.98 17.65 10.88
CA PHE A 414 -4.73 17.01 11.97
C PHE A 414 -5.95 17.81 12.46
N ARG A 415 -6.08 19.08 12.07
CA ARG A 415 -7.24 19.92 12.43
C ARG A 415 -8.34 19.88 11.37
N ASN A 416 -7.95 19.78 10.10
CA ASN A 416 -8.84 19.94 8.94
C ASN A 416 -9.04 18.62 8.16
N SER A 417 -8.57 17.51 8.69
CA SER A 417 -8.58 16.20 8.03
C SER A 417 -8.84 15.10 9.06
N VAL A 418 -9.57 14.07 8.65
CA VAL A 418 -9.49 12.76 9.29
C VAL A 418 -8.17 12.13 8.87
N VAL A 419 -7.30 11.87 9.85
CA VAL A 419 -6.03 11.18 9.63
C VAL A 419 -6.09 9.82 10.30
N ILE A 420 -5.86 8.77 9.51
CA ILE A 420 -5.76 7.39 9.97
C ILE A 420 -4.32 6.92 9.79
N ILE A 421 -3.70 6.51 10.89
CA ILE A 421 -2.40 5.86 10.87
C ILE A 421 -2.62 4.41 11.26
N MET A 422 -2.26 3.49 10.37
CA MET A 422 -2.59 2.08 10.53
C MET A 422 -1.53 1.14 10.00
N GLY A 423 -1.67 -0.14 10.38
CA GLY A 423 -1.03 -1.25 9.70
C GLY A 423 -2.08 -2.10 9.01
N ASP A 424 -1.74 -2.69 7.88
CA ASP A 424 -2.64 -3.61 7.18
C ASP A 424 -2.69 -5.00 7.82
N HIS A 425 -1.57 -5.43 8.41
CA HIS A 425 -1.43 -6.62 9.24
C HIS A 425 -0.11 -6.60 10.03
N GLY A 426 0.05 -7.45 11.06
CA GLY A 426 1.34 -7.69 11.71
C GLY A 426 2.37 -8.45 10.84
N ASN A 427 3.65 -8.45 11.25
CA ASN A 427 4.72 -9.10 10.48
C ASN A 427 4.51 -10.62 10.31
N ARG A 428 4.83 -11.13 9.12
CA ARG A 428 4.57 -12.52 8.72
C ARG A 428 5.83 -13.36 8.48
N PHE A 429 7.00 -12.71 8.49
CA PHE A 429 8.26 -13.28 7.99
C PHE A 429 9.26 -13.59 9.11
N ASP A 430 9.27 -12.81 10.18
CA ASP A 430 10.23 -12.97 11.27
C ASP A 430 9.78 -14.04 12.30
N PRO A 431 10.74 -14.71 12.97
CA PRO A 431 10.45 -15.75 13.96
C PRO A 431 9.61 -15.29 15.15
N ILE A 432 9.52 -13.98 15.40
CA ILE A 432 8.70 -13.39 16.47
C ILE A 432 7.24 -13.88 16.41
N ARG A 433 6.74 -14.22 15.20
CA ARG A 433 5.40 -14.78 14.97
C ARG A 433 5.10 -16.02 15.82
N GLY A 434 6.11 -16.83 16.17
CA GLY A 434 5.94 -18.01 17.01
C GLY A 434 5.56 -17.71 18.47
N THR A 435 5.57 -16.44 18.89
CA THR A 435 5.17 -16.03 20.24
C THR A 435 3.67 -15.80 20.35
N VAL A 436 3.10 -16.05 21.54
CA VAL A 436 1.68 -15.78 21.85
C VAL A 436 1.34 -14.31 21.58
N ILE A 437 2.23 -13.40 21.98
CA ILE A 437 2.04 -11.96 21.80
C ILE A 437 1.95 -11.63 20.31
N ALA A 438 2.91 -12.03 19.49
CA ALA A 438 2.88 -11.69 18.07
C ALA A 438 1.72 -12.35 17.31
N SER A 439 1.41 -13.61 17.62
CA SER A 439 0.28 -14.34 17.00
C SER A 439 -1.08 -13.74 17.36
N SER A 440 -1.24 -13.27 18.60
CA SER A 440 -2.49 -12.63 19.05
C SER A 440 -2.60 -11.20 18.55
N VAL A 441 -1.48 -10.49 18.46
CA VAL A 441 -1.40 -9.09 18.00
C VAL A 441 -1.53 -8.98 16.49
N GLN A 442 -1.25 -10.04 15.73
CA GLN A 442 -1.70 -10.14 14.34
C GLN A 442 -3.23 -10.03 14.24
N LYS A 443 -4.00 -10.18 15.31
CA LYS A 443 -5.46 -9.96 15.31
C LYS A 443 -5.85 -8.62 15.96
N SER A 444 -4.91 -7.71 16.17
CA SER A 444 -5.17 -6.38 16.73
C SER A 444 -4.27 -5.37 16.01
N ASP A 445 -4.69 -4.96 14.82
CA ASP A 445 -3.90 -4.09 13.97
C ASP A 445 -4.21 -2.61 14.26
N LEU A 446 -3.21 -1.76 13.98
CA LEU A 446 -3.21 -0.37 14.41
C LEU A 446 -4.35 0.39 13.75
N GLY A 447 -5.20 1.02 14.54
CA GLY A 447 -6.11 2.07 14.08
C GLY A 447 -5.93 3.28 14.97
N GLU A 448 -5.25 4.31 14.50
CA GLU A 448 -5.21 5.59 15.20
C GLU A 448 -6.06 6.60 14.42
N LEU A 449 -7.16 7.07 15.03
CA LEU A 449 -7.99 8.16 14.53
C LEU A 449 -7.48 9.46 15.16
N ALA A 450 -7.05 10.43 14.35
CA ALA A 450 -6.76 11.77 14.86
C ALA A 450 -7.97 12.69 14.71
N GLN A 451 -8.59 13.08 15.84
CA GLN A 451 -9.20 14.41 16.00
C GLN A 451 -9.43 14.77 17.49
N GLU A 452 -9.00 15.98 17.91
CA GLU A 452 -9.55 16.67 19.08
C GLU A 452 -9.81 18.16 18.76
N SER A 453 -11.11 18.51 18.89
CA SER A 453 -11.79 19.80 19.10
C SER A 453 -11.20 21.14 18.58
N THR A 454 -11.81 21.69 17.52
CA THR A 454 -12.57 22.97 17.58
C THR A 454 -13.45 23.14 16.33
N PHE A 455 -14.69 22.64 16.35
CA PHE A 455 -15.79 23.23 15.56
C PHE A 455 -17.08 23.10 16.39
N GLY A 456 -17.56 24.24 16.88
CA GLY A 456 -18.89 24.33 17.46
C GLY A 456 -19.94 24.01 16.39
N SER A 457 -20.96 23.27 16.79
CA SER A 457 -22.11 22.77 16.02
C SER A 457 -21.80 21.73 14.92
N THR A 458 -21.68 20.46 15.32
CA THR A 458 -22.18 19.24 14.61
C THR A 458 -21.73 17.90 15.24
N LEU A 459 -21.04 17.90 16.40
CA LEU A 459 -20.64 16.66 17.09
C LEU A 459 -21.80 15.85 17.71
N GLU A 460 -22.97 16.46 17.95
CA GLU A 460 -24.14 15.74 18.49
C GLU A 460 -24.73 14.69 17.53
N GLU A 461 -24.48 14.78 16.22
CA GLU A 461 -25.00 13.77 15.27
C GLU A 461 -24.08 12.56 15.12
N ALA A 462 -22.78 12.68 15.40
CA ALA A 462 -21.82 11.57 15.30
C ALA A 462 -21.77 10.70 16.58
N GLU A 463 -21.93 11.30 17.76
CA GLU A 463 -22.03 10.55 19.03
C GLU A 463 -23.36 9.78 19.17
N LEU A 464 -24.46 10.29 18.57
CA LEU A 464 -25.75 9.60 18.58
C LEU A 464 -25.75 8.33 17.71
N LEU A 465 -24.94 8.30 16.65
CA LEU A 465 -24.81 7.12 15.76
C LEU A 465 -24.04 5.96 16.40
N MET A 466 -23.19 6.22 17.40
CA MET A 466 -22.47 5.17 18.13
C MET A 466 -23.28 4.54 19.27
N THR A 467 -24.41 5.13 19.67
CA THR A 467 -25.22 4.68 20.81
C THR A 467 -26.54 4.01 20.44
N ASP A 468 -26.95 4.04 19.17
CA ASP A 468 -28.24 3.51 18.71
C ASP A 468 -28.12 2.31 17.74
N SER A 469 -27.11 1.46 17.93
CA SER A 469 -26.95 0.18 17.22
C SER A 469 -27.98 -0.90 17.61
N HIS A 470 -29.05 -0.53 18.32
CA HIS A 470 -30.12 -1.43 18.75
C HIS A 470 -31.32 -1.51 17.79
N LEU A 471 -31.26 -0.88 16.61
CA LEU A 471 -32.34 -0.93 15.61
C LEU A 471 -32.01 -1.65 14.29
N VAL A 472 -30.89 -2.37 14.22
CA VAL A 472 -30.59 -3.25 13.08
C VAL A 472 -30.87 -4.70 13.49
N GLU A 473 -31.90 -5.30 12.90
CA GLU A 473 -32.21 -6.72 13.07
C GLU A 473 -30.99 -7.61 12.72
N PRO A 474 -30.80 -8.76 13.40
CA PRO A 474 -29.54 -9.47 13.40
C PRO A 474 -29.35 -10.25 12.09
N LEU A 475 -28.60 -9.66 11.15
CA LEU A 475 -27.92 -10.40 10.10
C LEU A 475 -26.49 -10.68 10.56
N VAL A 476 -26.19 -11.98 10.67
CA VAL A 476 -24.91 -12.54 11.08
C VAL A 476 -23.85 -12.25 10.00
N ASP A 477 -23.16 -11.10 10.06
CA ASP A 477 -21.84 -10.81 9.42
C ASP A 477 -21.36 -9.33 9.55
N GLU A 478 -22.00 -8.45 10.34
CA GLU A 478 -21.79 -6.98 10.27
C GLU A 478 -20.50 -6.40 10.95
N ASP A 479 -19.75 -7.16 11.76
CA ASP A 479 -18.66 -6.56 12.55
C ASP A 479 -17.34 -6.29 11.78
N GLU A 480 -17.23 -6.63 10.49
CA GLU A 480 -15.95 -6.53 9.75
C GLU A 480 -15.69 -5.20 9.02
N VAL A 481 -16.64 -4.24 9.00
CA VAL A 481 -16.63 -3.14 8.00
C VAL A 481 -16.62 -1.70 8.57
N SER A 482 -16.64 -1.52 9.90
CA SER A 482 -16.85 -0.19 10.56
C SER A 482 -16.08 0.99 9.96
N LEU A 483 -14.76 0.84 9.71
CA LEU A 483 -13.91 1.94 9.26
C LEU A 483 -14.25 2.46 7.85
N PHE A 484 -14.74 1.59 6.96
CA PHE A 484 -15.18 2.01 5.63
C PHE A 484 -16.44 2.88 5.73
N VAL A 485 -17.41 2.46 6.54
CA VAL A 485 -18.66 3.20 6.77
C VAL A 485 -18.36 4.57 7.37
N GLU A 486 -17.49 4.64 8.38
CA GLU A 486 -17.07 5.90 8.99
C GLU A 486 -16.44 6.87 7.98
N LEU A 487 -15.63 6.37 7.06
CA LEU A 487 -15.02 7.19 6.01
C LEU A 487 -16.02 7.62 4.93
N GLU A 488 -17.03 6.80 4.61
CA GLU A 488 -18.11 7.20 3.71
C GLU A 488 -19.01 8.29 4.32
N LEU A 489 -19.20 8.30 5.64
CA LEU A 489 -19.96 9.35 6.33
C LEU A 489 -19.32 10.75 6.20
N LEU A 490 -18.04 10.84 5.84
CA LEU A 490 -17.39 12.12 5.51
C LEU A 490 -17.91 12.72 4.20
N LEU A 491 -18.53 11.91 3.34
CA LEU A 491 -19.05 12.34 2.05
C LEU A 491 -20.40 13.03 2.23
N PRO A 492 -20.68 14.11 1.48
CA PRO A 492 -21.98 14.76 1.53
C PRO A 492 -23.08 13.77 1.12
N SER A 493 -24.17 13.72 1.90
CA SER A 493 -25.33 12.90 1.60
C SER A 493 -25.83 13.16 0.16
N PRO A 494 -26.22 12.13 -0.61
CA PRO A 494 -26.80 12.32 -1.92
C PRO A 494 -28.01 13.25 -1.78
N ARG A 495 -27.90 14.49 -2.27
CA ARG A 495 -29.08 15.36 -2.39
C ARG A 495 -30.10 14.58 -3.20
N GLN A 496 -31.24 14.25 -2.60
CA GLN A 496 -32.41 13.86 -3.37
C GLN A 496 -32.60 14.95 -4.42
N ILE A 497 -32.36 14.61 -5.69
CA ILE A 497 -32.77 15.44 -6.81
C ILE A 497 -34.29 15.32 -6.85
N GLY A 498 -34.95 16.03 -5.93
CA GLY A 498 -36.39 16.28 -5.91
C GLY A 498 -36.74 17.27 -7.01
N GLY A 499 -36.53 16.86 -8.25
CA GLY A 499 -37.12 17.53 -9.40
C GLY A 499 -38.59 17.17 -9.45
N SER A 500 -39.42 18.06 -8.91
CA SER A 500 -40.85 18.12 -9.23
C SER A 500 -41.02 18.24 -10.75
N LEU A 501 -41.24 17.12 -11.42
CA LEU A 501 -41.84 17.05 -12.74
C LEU A 501 -43.22 16.41 -12.59
N ARG A 502 -44.16 17.18 -12.01
CA ARG A 502 -45.58 17.04 -12.32
C ARG A 502 -45.96 18.16 -13.28
N GLY A 503 -46.39 17.78 -14.48
CA GLY A 503 -47.12 18.69 -15.37
C GLY A 503 -46.49 18.86 -16.76
N ALA A 504 -46.49 17.82 -17.57
CA ALA A 504 -46.58 17.98 -19.02
C ALA A 504 -47.35 16.79 -19.60
N SER A 505 -48.59 17.09 -19.98
CA SER A 505 -49.54 16.24 -20.67
C SER A 505 -48.96 15.58 -21.94
N SER A 506 -49.14 14.27 -22.05
CA SER A 506 -48.98 13.50 -23.29
C SER A 506 -49.97 13.96 -24.37
N PRO A 507 -49.57 14.10 -25.64
CA PRO A 507 -50.52 14.02 -26.75
C PRO A 507 -50.74 12.55 -27.10
N GLN A 508 -52.01 12.14 -27.07
CA GLN A 508 -52.49 10.86 -27.58
C GLN A 508 -52.23 10.76 -29.09
N LEU A 509 -51.67 9.62 -29.52
CA LEU A 509 -51.71 9.15 -30.89
C LEU A 509 -52.42 7.80 -30.88
N GLY A 510 -53.57 7.74 -31.55
CA GLY A 510 -54.22 6.47 -31.89
C GLY A 510 -55.74 6.54 -32.01
N GLY A 511 -56.25 6.63 -33.25
CA GLY A 511 -57.30 5.72 -33.71
C GLY A 511 -58.71 6.26 -34.05
N ASN A 512 -58.91 6.39 -35.37
CA ASN A 512 -60.06 5.96 -36.19
C ASN A 512 -61.32 6.81 -36.43
N ALA A 513 -61.73 6.71 -37.72
CA ALA A 513 -63.04 6.91 -38.35
C ALA A 513 -63.56 8.35 -38.35
N SER A 514 -63.94 8.95 -39.49
CA SER A 514 -64.54 8.48 -40.74
C SER A 514 -64.44 9.59 -41.78
#